data_AF-A0A2T4WXC1-F1
#
_entry.id   AF-A0A2T4WXC1-F1
#
_cell.length_a   1.000
_cell.length_b   1.000
_cell.length_c   1.000
_cell.angle_alpha   90.00
_cell.angle_beta   90.00
_cell.angle_gamma   90.00
#
_symmetry.space_group_name_H-M   'P 1'
#
loop_
_entity.id
_entity.type
_entity.pdbx_description
1 polymer ?
#
loop_
_entity_poly.entity_id
_entity_poly.type
_entity_poly.pdbx_seq_one_letter_code
_entity_poly.pdbx_strand_id
1 'polypeptide(L)'
;MQKLKYLVLVCFLAMACKTETPLTAQDIIDKTLEVSGGDTYLNAEIDFDFRDIHYRSKRDHGKFHYERVIKDSVGTIKDVLNNDGFQRFVNNELAEIPDSMAVKYTSSVNSVHYFALLPFGLNDVAVNKSSLGEVSVNDKLYYKIKVWFSQEGGGEDFEDVFIYWISKDTFKADYIAYSYIEDDGVGIRFREAYNERMVNGLRFVDYNNYKSEEVTMDLLGLDKAYESGSLLLLSKIELENIEVK
;
A
#
# COMPACT_ATOMS: atom_id res chain seq x y z
N MET A 1 -51.34 0.52 36.62
CA MET A 1 -50.32 -0.38 36.00
C MET A 1 -50.08 -0.11 34.52
N GLN A 2 -51.08 0.22 33.69
CA GLN A 2 -50.86 0.57 32.26
C GLN A 2 -49.97 1.81 32.05
N LYS A 3 -50.15 2.89 32.83
CA LYS A 3 -49.31 4.10 32.72
C LYS A 3 -47.81 3.85 33.03
N LEU A 4 -47.51 2.86 33.89
CA LEU A 4 -46.14 2.47 34.21
C LEU A 4 -45.50 1.64 33.08
N LYS A 5 -46.30 0.87 32.33
CA LYS A 5 -45.83 0.13 31.14
C LYS A 5 -45.46 1.06 29.99
N TYR A 6 -46.20 2.15 29.77
CA TYR A 6 -45.86 3.16 28.77
C TYR A 6 -44.60 3.96 29.13
N LEU A 7 -44.38 4.24 30.42
CA LEU A 7 -43.17 4.92 30.89
C LEU A 7 -41.90 4.08 30.68
N VAL A 8 -41.98 2.76 30.92
CA VAL A 8 -40.88 1.82 30.66
C VAL A 8 -40.60 1.70 29.15
N LEU A 9 -41.63 1.70 28.29
CA LEU A 9 -41.46 1.63 26.84
C LEU A 9 -40.79 2.88 26.25
N VAL A 10 -41.05 4.07 26.81
CA VAL A 10 -40.40 5.33 26.40
C VAL A 10 -38.93 5.38 26.85
N CYS A 11 -38.59 4.81 28.02
CA CYS A 11 -37.21 4.70 28.47
C CYS A 11 -36.35 3.73 27.63
N PHE A 12 -36.94 2.67 27.06
CA PHE A 12 -36.21 1.74 26.17
C PHE A 12 -35.90 2.36 24.80
N LEU A 13 -36.76 3.26 24.28
CA LEU A 13 -36.52 3.96 23.02
C LEU A 13 -35.39 5.00 23.12
N ALA A 14 -35.15 5.56 24.32
CA ALA A 14 -34.09 6.55 24.55
C ALA A 14 -32.68 5.95 24.65
N MET A 15 -32.54 4.64 24.98
CA MET A 15 -31.23 3.96 25.02
C MET A 15 -30.79 3.35 23.69
N ALA A 16 -31.64 3.36 22.66
CA ALA A 16 -31.32 2.79 21.35
C ALA A 16 -30.55 3.74 20.42
N CYS A 17 -30.37 5.01 20.80
CA CYS A 17 -29.61 5.97 20.03
C CYS A 17 -28.16 6.04 20.54
N LYS A 18 -27.39 4.96 20.34
CA LYS A 18 -25.93 5.10 20.29
C LYS A 18 -25.59 5.65 18.92
N THR A 19 -25.38 6.96 18.84
CA THR A 19 -24.68 7.56 17.69
C THR A 19 -23.26 7.03 17.74
N GLU A 20 -22.97 6.00 16.92
CA GLU A 20 -21.60 5.58 16.69
C GLU A 20 -20.84 6.76 16.10
N THR A 21 -19.76 7.16 16.78
CA THR A 21 -18.86 8.19 16.26
C THR A 21 -18.25 7.69 14.94
N PRO A 22 -18.36 8.45 13.84
CA PRO A 22 -17.73 8.07 12.59
C PRO A 22 -16.23 7.86 12.78
N LEU A 23 -15.68 6.81 12.17
CA LEU A 23 -14.25 6.55 12.21
C LEU A 23 -13.49 7.67 11.49
N THR A 24 -12.38 8.10 12.07
CA THR A 24 -11.45 9.02 11.42
C THR A 24 -10.60 8.28 10.37
N ALA A 25 -9.94 9.02 9.48
CA ALA A 25 -9.00 8.43 8.53
C ALA A 25 -7.87 7.66 9.25
N GLN A 26 -7.44 8.15 10.42
CA GLN A 26 -6.44 7.47 11.26
C GLN A 26 -6.99 6.14 11.78
N ASP A 27 -8.20 6.12 12.35
CA ASP A 27 -8.80 4.88 12.87
C ASP A 27 -8.96 3.81 11.78
N ILE A 28 -9.32 4.24 10.56
CA ILE A 28 -9.48 3.34 9.41
C ILE A 28 -8.14 2.75 9.00
N ILE A 29 -7.09 3.58 8.94
CA ILE A 29 -5.73 3.14 8.59
C ILE A 29 -5.17 2.21 9.67
N ASP A 30 -5.34 2.52 10.95
CA ASP A 30 -4.91 1.67 12.05
C ASP A 30 -5.53 0.26 11.98
N LYS A 31 -6.84 0.19 11.73
CA LYS A 31 -7.52 -1.08 11.50
C LYS A 31 -7.01 -1.80 10.26
N THR A 32 -6.69 -1.05 9.21
CA THR A 32 -6.15 -1.61 7.95
C THR A 32 -4.78 -2.25 8.16
N LEU A 33 -3.92 -1.61 8.95
CA LEU A 33 -2.63 -2.16 9.40
C LEU A 33 -2.82 -3.39 10.29
N GLU A 34 -3.72 -3.32 11.27
CA GLU A 34 -4.03 -4.41 12.19
C GLU A 34 -4.44 -5.68 11.45
N VAL A 35 -5.38 -5.59 10.51
CA VAL A 35 -5.87 -6.77 9.75
C VAL A 35 -4.89 -7.27 8.69
N SER A 36 -3.88 -6.46 8.31
CA SER A 36 -2.92 -6.80 7.27
C SER A 36 -1.60 -7.36 7.81
N GLY A 37 -1.35 -7.27 9.12
CA GLY A 37 -0.14 -7.82 9.73
C GLY A 37 0.22 -7.27 11.10
N GLY A 38 -0.27 -6.06 11.41
CA GLY A 38 -0.02 -5.38 12.68
C GLY A 38 1.47 -5.32 13.01
N ASP A 39 1.81 -5.68 14.24
CA ASP A 39 3.18 -5.62 14.75
C ASP A 39 4.14 -6.59 14.04
N THR A 40 3.65 -7.59 13.30
CA THR A 40 4.50 -8.52 12.55
C THR A 40 5.39 -7.79 11.54
N TYR A 41 4.92 -6.67 10.96
CA TYR A 41 5.73 -5.86 10.05
C TYR A 41 6.97 -5.24 10.72
N LEU A 42 6.95 -5.04 12.04
CA LEU A 42 8.05 -4.41 12.78
C LEU A 42 9.26 -5.34 12.92
N ASN A 43 9.04 -6.65 12.86
CA ASN A 43 10.08 -7.66 13.02
C ASN A 43 9.74 -8.91 12.20
N ALA A 44 10.17 -8.91 10.94
CA ALA A 44 10.00 -10.02 10.02
C ALA A 44 11.15 -10.07 9.02
N GLU A 45 11.49 -11.27 8.57
CA GLU A 45 12.30 -11.51 7.38
C GLU A 45 11.41 -12.12 6.29
N ILE A 46 11.31 -11.45 5.15
CA ILE A 46 10.39 -11.77 4.06
C ILE A 46 11.22 -12.00 2.80
N ASP A 47 11.13 -13.20 2.26
CA ASP A 47 11.70 -13.57 0.97
C ASP A 47 10.57 -13.69 -0.04
N PHE A 48 10.73 -13.15 -1.24
CA PHE A 48 9.74 -13.29 -2.31
C PHE A 48 10.39 -13.05 -3.68
N ASP A 49 9.75 -13.59 -4.72
CA ASP A 49 10.12 -13.32 -6.10
C ASP A 49 9.12 -12.33 -6.72
N PHE A 50 9.63 -11.42 -7.53
CA PHE A 50 8.82 -10.52 -8.33
C PHE A 50 9.39 -10.45 -9.73
N ARG A 51 8.65 -11.01 -10.70
CA ARG A 51 9.17 -11.30 -12.05
C ARG A 51 10.42 -12.20 -11.92
N ASP A 52 11.45 -11.97 -12.72
CA ASP A 52 12.68 -12.78 -12.74
C ASP A 52 13.70 -12.38 -11.67
N ILE A 53 13.25 -11.76 -10.56
CA ILE A 53 14.12 -11.16 -9.56
C ILE A 53 13.71 -11.59 -8.16
N HIS A 54 14.71 -11.99 -7.37
CA HIS A 54 14.53 -12.37 -5.97
C HIS A 54 14.72 -11.16 -5.05
N TYR A 55 13.84 -11.01 -4.05
CA TYR A 55 13.84 -9.93 -3.08
C TYR A 55 13.85 -10.47 -1.66
N ARG A 56 14.53 -9.73 -0.77
CA ARG A 56 14.56 -10.01 0.66
C ARG A 56 14.38 -8.72 1.44
N SER A 57 13.35 -8.69 2.28
CA SER A 57 13.12 -7.66 3.29
C SER A 57 13.50 -8.21 4.66
N LYS A 58 14.24 -7.46 5.45
CA LYS A 58 14.44 -7.74 6.87
C LYS A 58 14.18 -6.49 7.68
N ARG A 59 13.38 -6.63 8.73
CA ARG A 59 13.10 -5.56 9.68
C ARG A 59 13.33 -6.00 11.10
N ASP A 60 13.84 -5.07 11.90
CA ASP A 60 13.97 -5.17 13.34
C ASP A 60 13.76 -3.77 13.95
N HIS A 61 12.50 -3.49 14.31
CA HIS A 61 12.08 -2.31 15.08
C HIS A 61 12.71 -0.99 14.60
N GLY A 62 12.47 -0.63 13.34
CA GLY A 62 12.98 0.59 12.72
C GLY A 62 14.29 0.42 11.95
N LYS A 63 15.05 -0.65 12.22
CA LYS A 63 16.13 -1.08 11.33
C LYS A 63 15.52 -1.84 10.16
N PHE A 64 15.93 -1.52 8.95
CA PHE A 64 15.52 -2.23 7.75
C PHE A 64 16.73 -2.61 6.91
N HIS A 65 16.59 -3.70 6.17
CA HIS A 65 17.58 -4.18 5.23
C HIS A 65 16.84 -4.82 4.06
N TYR A 66 16.97 -4.21 2.89
CA TYR A 66 16.33 -4.62 1.66
C TYR A 66 17.39 -5.13 0.70
N GLU A 67 17.11 -6.25 0.06
CA GLU A 67 17.96 -6.83 -0.97
C GLU A 67 17.17 -7.11 -2.23
N ARG A 68 17.84 -6.96 -3.36
CA ARG A 68 17.39 -7.46 -4.65
C ARG A 68 18.53 -8.20 -5.32
N VAL A 69 18.26 -9.43 -5.77
CA VAL A 69 19.24 -10.28 -6.45
C VAL A 69 18.78 -10.56 -7.87
N ILE A 70 19.58 -10.13 -8.83
CA ILE A 70 19.38 -10.36 -10.27
C ILE A 70 20.46 -11.33 -10.74
N LYS A 71 20.06 -12.37 -11.45
CA LYS A 71 20.97 -13.37 -12.03
C LYS A 71 20.76 -13.42 -13.53
N ASP A 72 21.85 -13.35 -14.27
CA ASP A 72 21.83 -13.48 -15.73
C ASP A 72 23.01 -14.34 -16.21
N SER A 73 23.22 -14.39 -17.52
CA SER A 73 24.30 -15.19 -18.13
C SER A 73 25.71 -14.68 -17.83
N VAL A 74 25.86 -13.43 -17.35
CA VAL A 74 27.16 -12.79 -17.12
C VAL A 74 27.52 -12.68 -15.64
N GLY A 75 26.56 -12.89 -14.73
CA GLY A 75 26.86 -13.02 -13.31
C GLY A 75 25.67 -12.83 -12.39
N THR A 76 25.97 -12.41 -11.16
CA THR A 76 24.97 -12.06 -10.14
C THR A 76 25.16 -10.62 -9.69
N ILE A 77 24.09 -9.83 -9.75
CA ILE A 77 24.04 -8.49 -9.17
C ILE A 77 23.20 -8.58 -7.89
N LYS A 78 23.75 -8.07 -6.80
CA LYS A 78 23.04 -7.91 -5.53
C LYS A 78 23.04 -6.44 -5.14
N ASP A 79 21.85 -5.86 -5.06
CA ASP A 79 21.63 -4.53 -4.52
C ASP A 79 21.18 -4.65 -3.06
N VAL A 80 21.73 -3.79 -2.21
CA VAL A 80 21.39 -3.70 -0.78
C VAL A 80 21.02 -2.25 -0.45
N LEU A 81 19.88 -2.06 0.21
CA LEU A 81 19.45 -0.77 0.74
C LEU A 81 19.07 -0.95 2.22
N ASN A 82 19.72 -0.21 3.11
CA ASN A 82 19.44 -0.25 4.55
C ASN A 82 19.56 1.15 5.15
N ASN A 83 19.51 1.26 6.48
CA ASN A 83 19.63 2.54 7.18
C ASN A 83 20.95 3.30 6.92
N ASP A 84 22.01 2.62 6.49
CA ASP A 84 23.33 3.22 6.22
C ASP A 84 23.48 3.67 4.76
N GLY A 85 22.56 3.26 3.87
CA GLY A 85 22.51 3.66 2.47
C GLY A 85 22.46 2.50 1.49
N PHE A 86 22.79 2.80 0.23
CA PHE A 86 22.75 1.85 -0.89
C PHE A 86 24.14 1.30 -1.20
N GLN A 87 24.20 -0.01 -1.49
CA GLN A 87 25.40 -0.69 -1.96
C GLN A 87 25.06 -1.67 -3.08
N ARG A 88 25.93 -1.79 -4.08
CA ARG A 88 25.83 -2.81 -5.15
C ARG A 88 27.02 -3.75 -5.09
N PHE A 89 26.74 -5.03 -5.26
CA PHE A 89 27.72 -6.09 -5.41
C PHE A 89 27.56 -6.76 -6.78
N VAL A 90 28.67 -7.01 -7.47
CA VAL A 90 28.72 -7.78 -8.72
C VAL A 90 29.60 -8.99 -8.46
N ASN A 91 29.04 -10.18 -8.60
CA ASN A 91 29.72 -11.46 -8.30
C ASN A 91 30.33 -11.47 -6.88
N ASN A 92 29.58 -10.95 -5.90
CA ASN A 92 29.96 -10.80 -4.48
C ASN A 92 31.08 -9.79 -4.17
N GLU A 93 31.55 -9.03 -5.15
CA GLU A 93 32.49 -7.93 -4.93
C GLU A 93 31.76 -6.59 -4.92
N LEU A 94 32.12 -5.70 -3.98
CA LEU A 94 31.56 -4.35 -3.92
C LEU A 94 31.90 -3.59 -5.19
N ALA A 95 30.87 -3.09 -5.89
CA ALA A 95 31.03 -2.35 -7.13
C ALA A 95 30.93 -0.85 -6.89
N GLU A 96 31.87 -0.09 -7.47
CA GLU A 96 31.78 1.36 -7.54
C GLU A 96 30.73 1.74 -8.60
N ILE A 97 29.79 2.61 -8.22
CA ILE A 97 28.71 3.06 -9.09
C ILE A 97 28.65 4.58 -9.09
N PRO A 98 28.38 5.22 -10.24
CA PRO A 98 28.12 6.65 -10.28
C PRO A 98 26.93 7.03 -9.39
N ASP A 99 27.02 8.16 -8.70
CA ASP A 99 25.96 8.64 -7.79
C ASP A 99 24.58 8.72 -8.46
N SER A 100 24.54 9.16 -9.72
CA SER A 100 23.30 9.24 -10.51
C SER A 100 22.64 7.88 -10.75
N MET A 101 23.42 6.80 -10.77
CA MET A 101 22.91 5.44 -10.87
C MET A 101 22.55 4.87 -9.51
N ALA A 102 23.28 5.22 -8.45
CA ALA A 102 22.97 4.83 -7.07
C ALA A 102 21.57 5.30 -6.67
N VAL A 103 21.19 6.53 -7.03
CA VAL A 103 19.83 7.07 -6.83
C VAL A 103 18.79 6.19 -7.52
N LYS A 104 18.93 5.95 -8.84
CA LYS A 104 17.98 5.12 -9.61
C LYS A 104 17.83 3.71 -9.05
N TYR A 105 18.93 3.08 -8.63
CA TYR A 105 18.89 1.74 -8.06
C TYR A 105 18.25 1.73 -6.67
N THR A 106 18.52 2.74 -5.85
CA THR A 106 17.87 2.95 -4.56
C THR A 106 16.36 3.01 -4.71
N SER A 107 15.85 3.88 -5.59
CA SER A 107 14.41 4.05 -5.82
C SER A 107 13.79 2.77 -6.40
N SER A 108 14.52 2.05 -7.26
CA SER A 108 14.08 0.76 -7.81
C SER A 108 14.01 -0.38 -6.77
N VAL A 109 14.94 -0.45 -5.82
CA VAL A 109 14.88 -1.42 -4.72
C VAL A 109 13.78 -1.04 -3.73
N ASN A 110 13.72 0.23 -3.34
CA ASN A 110 12.77 0.73 -2.36
C ASN A 110 11.31 0.55 -2.82
N SER A 111 10.99 0.94 -4.06
CA SER A 111 9.62 0.90 -4.58
C SER A 111 9.01 -0.51 -4.57
N VAL A 112 9.75 -1.55 -4.96
CA VAL A 112 9.23 -2.92 -4.94
C VAL A 112 8.96 -3.39 -3.51
N HIS A 113 9.87 -3.12 -2.56
CA HIS A 113 9.66 -3.42 -1.15
C HIS A 113 8.48 -2.64 -0.56
N TYR A 114 8.35 -1.35 -0.89
CA TYR A 114 7.25 -0.51 -0.45
C TYR A 114 5.90 -1.09 -0.90
N PHE A 115 5.75 -1.40 -2.20
CA PHE A 115 4.51 -1.95 -2.73
C PHE A 115 4.20 -3.36 -2.23
N ALA A 116 5.21 -4.21 -2.03
CA ALA A 116 5.03 -5.57 -1.52
C ALA A 116 4.58 -5.58 -0.05
N LEU A 117 4.88 -4.52 0.72
CA LEU A 117 4.58 -4.42 2.15
C LEU A 117 3.45 -3.46 2.48
N LEU A 118 2.70 -2.96 1.49
CA LEU A 118 1.48 -2.20 1.76
C LEU A 118 0.52 -3.04 2.63
N PRO A 119 -0.15 -2.44 3.63
CA PRO A 119 -0.24 -1.01 3.94
C PRO A 119 0.74 -0.52 5.04
N PHE A 120 1.85 -1.23 5.29
CA PHE A 120 2.69 -1.00 6.48
C PHE A 120 3.16 0.46 6.67
N GLY A 121 3.62 1.12 5.60
CA GLY A 121 4.14 2.49 5.68
C GLY A 121 3.09 3.57 5.94
N LEU A 122 1.79 3.26 5.98
CA LEU A 122 0.72 4.29 6.04
C LEU A 122 0.62 5.03 7.39
N ASN A 123 1.39 4.60 8.39
CA ASN A 123 1.51 5.26 9.68
C ASN A 123 2.90 5.89 9.92
N ASP A 124 3.76 5.92 8.91
CA ASP A 124 5.04 6.61 9.02
C ASP A 124 4.84 8.12 9.29
N VAL A 125 5.80 8.73 9.98
CA VAL A 125 5.69 10.12 10.48
C VAL A 125 5.47 11.13 9.34
N ALA A 126 6.05 10.88 8.17
CA ALA A 126 5.92 11.74 7.00
C ALA A 126 4.57 11.57 6.26
N VAL A 127 3.74 10.61 6.66
CA VAL A 127 2.49 10.25 5.97
C VAL A 127 1.32 11.01 6.55
N ASN A 128 0.72 11.82 5.69
CA ASN A 128 -0.50 12.55 5.97
C ASN A 128 -1.69 11.82 5.34
N LYS A 129 -2.86 11.89 5.99
CA LYS A 129 -4.05 11.18 5.56
C LYS A 129 -5.34 11.97 5.81
N SER A 130 -6.31 11.86 4.92
CA SER A 130 -7.63 12.46 5.08
C SER A 130 -8.73 11.59 4.48
N SER A 131 -9.92 11.66 5.08
CA SER A 131 -11.09 10.96 4.55
C SER A 131 -11.70 11.75 3.40
N LEU A 132 -12.00 11.07 2.31
CA LEU A 132 -12.75 11.58 1.16
C LEU A 132 -14.21 11.12 1.20
N GLY A 133 -14.64 10.53 2.31
CA GLY A 133 -15.97 9.97 2.48
C GLY A 133 -16.07 8.50 2.11
N GLU A 134 -17.31 8.05 1.96
CA GLU A 134 -17.64 6.66 1.64
C GLU A 134 -18.13 6.57 0.20
N VAL A 135 -17.79 5.48 -0.47
CA VAL A 135 -18.18 5.23 -1.86
C VAL A 135 -18.56 3.76 -2.06
N SER A 136 -19.47 3.51 -3.00
CA SER A 136 -19.74 2.16 -3.48
C SER A 136 -18.95 1.91 -4.77
N VAL A 137 -18.27 0.77 -4.82
CA VAL A 137 -17.57 0.26 -6.01
C VAL A 137 -17.99 -1.20 -6.21
N ASN A 138 -18.65 -1.51 -7.34
CA ASN A 138 -19.19 -2.84 -7.65
C ASN A 138 -20.05 -3.41 -6.49
N ASP A 139 -21.02 -2.62 -6.02
CA ASP A 139 -21.96 -2.96 -4.93
C ASP A 139 -21.34 -3.24 -3.55
N LYS A 140 -20.06 -2.89 -3.35
CA LYS A 140 -19.37 -2.97 -2.05
C LYS A 140 -19.04 -1.57 -1.53
N LEU A 141 -19.16 -1.37 -0.22
CA LEU A 141 -18.88 -0.09 0.42
C LEU A 141 -17.42 0.03 0.87
N TYR A 142 -16.83 1.19 0.60
CA TYR A 142 -15.44 1.51 0.94
C TYR A 142 -15.34 2.84 1.66
N TYR A 143 -14.40 2.92 2.59
CA TYR A 143 -13.79 4.18 3.01
C TYR A 143 -12.78 4.62 1.96
N LYS A 144 -12.93 5.84 1.44
CA LYS A 144 -11.99 6.42 0.48
C LYS A 144 -11.04 7.35 1.22
N ILE A 145 -9.75 6.99 1.27
CA ILE A 145 -8.74 7.71 2.04
C ILE A 145 -7.69 8.29 1.10
N LYS A 146 -7.46 9.60 1.19
CA LYS A 146 -6.33 10.27 0.54
C LYS A 146 -5.10 10.16 1.44
N VAL A 147 -3.96 9.84 0.85
CA VAL A 147 -2.65 9.80 1.49
C VAL A 147 -1.66 10.62 0.68
N TRP A 148 -0.83 11.42 1.35
CA TRP A 148 0.24 12.22 0.74
C TRP A 148 1.40 12.38 1.73
N PHE A 149 2.57 12.80 1.25
CA PHE A 149 3.78 12.83 2.05
C PHE A 149 4.26 14.25 2.31
N SER A 150 4.88 14.44 3.48
CA SER A 150 5.61 15.66 3.80
C SER A 150 6.95 15.67 3.04
N GLN A 151 7.40 16.84 2.60
CA GLN A 151 8.73 16.96 1.96
C GLN A 151 9.85 16.44 2.88
N GLU A 152 9.76 16.72 4.18
CA GLU A 152 10.62 16.11 5.17
C GLU A 152 10.18 14.65 5.43
N GLY A 153 11.07 13.71 5.09
CA GLY A 153 10.84 12.27 5.31
C GLY A 153 10.00 11.57 4.23
N GLY A 154 9.40 12.30 3.28
CA GLY A 154 8.62 11.73 2.17
C GLY A 154 9.47 11.14 1.03
N GLY A 155 10.78 11.34 1.05
CA GLY A 155 11.69 10.83 0.02
C GLY A 155 11.61 11.60 -1.30
N GLU A 156 12.09 10.98 -2.38
CA GLU A 156 12.11 11.59 -3.73
C GLU A 156 10.70 11.75 -4.32
N ASP A 157 9.76 10.89 -3.90
CA ASP A 157 8.41 10.82 -4.42
C ASP A 157 7.39 11.53 -3.49
N PHE A 158 7.83 12.54 -2.71
CA PHE A 158 6.96 13.22 -1.73
C PHE A 158 5.76 13.94 -2.39
N GLU A 159 5.85 14.22 -3.69
CA GLU A 159 4.78 14.82 -4.50
C GLU A 159 3.68 13.82 -4.87
N ASP A 160 3.90 12.52 -4.67
CA ASP A 160 2.93 11.49 -4.99
C ASP A 160 1.71 11.57 -4.06
N VAL A 161 0.54 11.44 -4.68
CA VAL A 161 -0.74 11.35 -3.99
C VAL A 161 -1.31 9.97 -4.20
N PHE A 162 -1.73 9.35 -3.10
CA PHE A 162 -2.35 8.04 -3.10
C PHE A 162 -3.80 8.14 -2.67
N ILE A 163 -4.65 7.31 -3.28
CA ILE A 163 -6.04 7.09 -2.87
C ILE A 163 -6.20 5.60 -2.56
N TYR A 164 -6.70 5.30 -1.37
CA TYR A 164 -7.01 3.94 -0.93
C TYR A 164 -8.52 3.78 -0.82
N TRP A 165 -9.02 2.65 -1.32
CA TRP A 165 -10.39 2.19 -1.07
C TRP A 165 -10.32 1.01 -0.13
N ILE A 166 -10.68 1.28 1.13
CA ILE A 166 -10.59 0.33 2.24
C ILE A 166 -11.99 -0.23 2.49
N SER A 167 -12.15 -1.54 2.37
CA SER A 167 -13.42 -2.23 2.55
C SER A 167 -14.02 -1.93 3.93
N LYS A 168 -15.28 -1.48 3.98
CA LYS A 168 -15.95 -1.21 5.26
C LYS A 168 -16.21 -2.48 6.08
N ASP A 169 -16.32 -3.63 5.42
CA ASP A 169 -16.61 -4.91 6.07
C ASP A 169 -15.35 -5.55 6.65
N THR A 170 -14.20 -5.36 6.01
CA THR A 170 -12.97 -6.11 6.32
C THR A 170 -11.78 -5.25 6.73
N PHE A 171 -11.85 -3.93 6.54
CA PHE A 171 -10.72 -3.00 6.67
C PHE A 171 -9.53 -3.32 5.77
N LYS A 172 -9.71 -4.13 4.72
CA LYS A 172 -8.65 -4.43 3.76
C LYS A 172 -8.63 -3.39 2.65
N ALA A 173 -7.44 -2.97 2.24
CA ALA A 173 -7.26 -2.16 1.05
C ALA A 173 -7.42 -3.03 -0.19
N ASP A 174 -8.56 -2.88 -0.88
CA ASP A 174 -8.90 -3.63 -2.09
C ASP A 174 -8.52 -2.87 -3.36
N TYR A 175 -8.49 -1.54 -3.29
CA TYR A 175 -7.99 -0.71 -4.39
C TYR A 175 -7.03 0.36 -3.91
N ILE A 176 -6.06 0.68 -4.76
CA ILE A 176 -5.11 1.76 -4.58
C ILE A 176 -4.92 2.47 -5.92
N ALA A 177 -4.93 3.79 -5.89
CA ALA A 177 -4.55 4.63 -7.02
C ALA A 177 -3.45 5.59 -6.60
N TYR A 178 -2.56 5.91 -7.53
CA TYR A 178 -1.50 6.88 -7.27
C TYR A 178 -1.08 7.60 -8.54
N SER A 179 -0.67 8.85 -8.36
CA SER A 179 0.02 9.64 -9.38
C SER A 179 1.52 9.51 -9.20
N TYR A 180 2.26 9.61 -10.30
CA TYR A 180 3.71 9.72 -10.30
C TYR A 180 4.16 10.59 -11.46
N ILE A 181 5.33 11.20 -11.35
CA ILE A 181 5.88 12.07 -12.38
C ILE A 181 6.47 11.21 -13.51
N GLU A 182 6.10 11.51 -14.75
CA GLU A 182 6.69 10.97 -15.97
C GLU A 182 7.41 12.09 -16.74
N ASP A 183 8.34 11.74 -17.63
CA ASP A 183 9.07 12.71 -18.47
C ASP A 183 8.11 13.63 -19.26
N ASP A 184 6.92 13.12 -19.61
CA ASP A 184 5.94 13.78 -20.46
C ASP A 184 4.71 14.32 -19.68
N GLY A 185 4.70 14.25 -18.35
CA GLY A 185 3.59 14.71 -17.52
C GLY A 185 3.39 13.95 -16.22
N VAL A 186 2.13 13.74 -15.82
CA VAL A 186 1.77 12.97 -14.63
C VAL A 186 1.11 11.67 -15.07
N GLY A 187 1.73 10.54 -14.72
CA GLY A 187 1.15 9.23 -14.89
C GLY A 187 0.21 8.90 -13.73
N ILE A 188 -0.86 8.17 -14.00
CA ILE A 188 -1.74 7.61 -12.96
C ILE A 188 -1.86 6.09 -13.12
N ARG A 189 -1.93 5.38 -12.01
CA ARG A 189 -2.29 3.95 -11.97
C ARG A 189 -3.45 3.73 -11.03
N PHE A 190 -4.30 2.79 -11.41
CA PHE A 190 -5.33 2.21 -10.54
C PHE A 190 -5.02 0.73 -10.40
N ARG A 191 -4.98 0.23 -9.17
CA ARG A 191 -4.72 -1.17 -8.88
C ARG A 191 -5.88 -1.76 -8.11
N GLU A 192 -6.33 -2.92 -8.58
CA GLU A 192 -7.29 -3.78 -7.90
C GLU A 192 -6.53 -4.97 -7.31
N ALA A 193 -6.65 -5.16 -5.99
CA ALA A 193 -6.08 -6.30 -5.29
C ALA A 193 -6.83 -7.59 -5.63
N TYR A 194 -6.09 -8.66 -5.86
CA TYR A 194 -6.62 -10.02 -6.03
C TYR A 194 -5.62 -11.05 -5.46
N ASN A 195 -6.03 -12.33 -5.42
CA ASN A 195 -5.19 -13.43 -4.93
C ASN A 195 -4.57 -13.16 -3.54
N GLU A 196 -5.42 -12.81 -2.58
CA GLU A 196 -5.01 -12.59 -1.19
C GLU A 196 -4.42 -13.86 -0.56
N ARG A 197 -3.28 -13.69 0.12
CA ARG A 197 -2.59 -14.73 0.87
C ARG A 197 -2.20 -14.18 2.24
N MET A 198 -2.41 -15.00 3.27
CA MET A 198 -1.88 -14.76 4.62
C MET A 198 -0.70 -15.70 4.85
N VAL A 199 0.49 -15.15 5.09
CA VAL A 199 1.72 -15.93 5.35
C VAL A 199 2.32 -15.46 6.67
N ASN A 200 2.31 -16.35 7.67
CA ASN A 200 2.77 -16.09 9.04
C ASN A 200 2.27 -14.75 9.63
N GLY A 201 0.98 -14.47 9.44
CA GLY A 201 0.32 -13.28 9.99
C GLY A 201 0.38 -12.05 9.08
N LEU A 202 1.19 -12.04 8.02
CA LEU A 202 1.26 -10.95 7.05
C LEU A 202 0.34 -11.21 5.85
N ARG A 203 -0.36 -10.16 5.42
CA ARG A 203 -1.19 -10.15 4.22
C ARG A 203 -0.38 -9.76 3.00
N PHE A 204 -0.53 -10.53 1.94
CA PHE A 204 -0.01 -10.24 0.60
C PHE A 204 -1.14 -10.32 -0.42
N VAL A 205 -1.08 -9.47 -1.44
CA VAL A 205 -2.02 -9.46 -2.55
C VAL A 205 -1.28 -9.24 -3.86
N ASP A 206 -1.80 -9.80 -4.93
CA ASP A 206 -1.42 -9.43 -6.28
C ASP A 206 -2.31 -8.28 -6.77
N TYR A 207 -1.88 -7.57 -7.80
CA TYR A 207 -2.64 -6.44 -8.34
C TYR A 207 -2.86 -6.54 -9.85
N ASN A 208 -4.12 -6.37 -10.26
CA ASN A 208 -4.42 -5.97 -11.63
C ASN A 208 -4.08 -4.48 -11.72
N ASN A 209 -3.15 -4.11 -12.59
CA ASN A 209 -2.64 -2.75 -12.71
C ASN A 209 -3.20 -2.11 -13.97
N TYR A 210 -4.02 -1.08 -13.80
CA TYR A 210 -4.73 -0.40 -14.85
C TYR A 210 -4.20 1.02 -15.08
N LYS A 211 -4.43 1.55 -16.28
CA LYS A 211 -4.28 2.98 -16.58
C LYS A 211 -5.55 3.56 -17.16
N SER A 212 -5.69 4.88 -17.06
CA SER A 212 -6.60 5.64 -17.89
C SER A 212 -5.96 5.95 -19.25
N GLU A 213 -6.77 6.03 -20.30
CA GLU A 213 -6.36 6.61 -21.59
C GLU A 213 -6.46 8.15 -21.58
N GLU A 214 -7.22 8.72 -20.65
CA GLU A 214 -7.40 10.15 -20.52
C GLU A 214 -6.29 10.76 -19.65
N VAL A 215 -5.41 11.55 -20.28
CA VAL A 215 -4.26 12.22 -19.63
C VAL A 215 -4.70 13.20 -18.53
N THR A 216 -5.94 13.69 -18.57
CA THR A 216 -6.48 14.67 -17.60
C THR A 216 -7.27 14.05 -16.46
N MET A 217 -7.32 12.72 -16.34
CA MET A 217 -8.18 12.07 -15.35
C MET A 217 -7.64 12.28 -13.93
N ASP A 218 -8.50 12.77 -13.03
CA ASP A 218 -8.20 12.91 -11.60
C ASP A 218 -8.24 11.54 -10.90
N LEU A 219 -7.30 11.32 -9.97
CA LEU A 219 -7.25 10.13 -9.12
C LEU A 219 -8.58 9.85 -8.41
N LEU A 220 -9.31 10.92 -8.07
CA LEU A 220 -10.60 10.81 -7.39
C LEU A 220 -11.69 10.16 -8.25
N GLY A 221 -11.60 10.18 -9.58
CA GLY A 221 -12.61 9.60 -10.47
C GLY A 221 -12.35 8.16 -10.89
N LEU A 222 -11.21 7.57 -10.49
CA LEU A 222 -10.76 6.28 -11.03
C LEU A 222 -11.63 5.09 -10.62
N ASP A 223 -12.31 5.16 -9.47
CA ASP A 223 -13.28 4.14 -9.07
C ASP A 223 -14.46 4.07 -10.04
N LYS A 224 -15.00 5.22 -10.46
CA LYS A 224 -16.10 5.26 -11.43
C LYS A 224 -15.66 4.79 -12.81
N ALA A 225 -14.45 5.17 -13.24
CA ALA A 225 -13.87 4.71 -14.50
C ALA A 225 -13.61 3.19 -14.50
N TYR A 226 -13.21 2.64 -13.35
CA TYR A 226 -13.05 1.20 -13.17
C TYR A 226 -14.39 0.46 -13.29
N GLU A 227 -15.43 0.92 -12.58
CA GLU A 227 -16.78 0.33 -12.64
C GLU A 227 -17.40 0.37 -14.05
N SER A 228 -17.14 1.44 -14.81
CA SER A 228 -17.62 1.55 -16.20
C SER A 228 -16.81 0.74 -17.22
N GLY A 229 -15.74 0.06 -16.79
CA GLY A 229 -14.84 -0.67 -17.67
C GLY A 229 -14.00 0.23 -18.59
N SER A 230 -13.81 1.50 -18.21
CA SER A 230 -13.09 2.50 -19.00
C SER A 230 -11.58 2.51 -18.74
N LEU A 231 -11.10 1.73 -17.77
CA LEU A 231 -9.67 1.57 -17.51
C LEU A 231 -9.08 0.39 -18.29
N LEU A 232 -7.89 0.58 -18.85
CA LEU A 232 -7.17 -0.46 -19.58
C LEU A 232 -6.25 -1.24 -18.62
N LEU A 233 -6.39 -2.57 -18.60
CA LEU A 233 -5.46 -3.45 -17.89
C LEU A 233 -4.09 -3.40 -18.59
N LEU A 234 -3.08 -2.87 -17.90
CA LEU A 234 -1.71 -2.78 -18.42
C LEU A 234 -0.88 -4.01 -18.10
N SER A 235 -0.96 -4.47 -16.85
CA SER A 235 -0.09 -5.51 -16.36
C SER A 235 -0.70 -6.16 -15.12
N LYS A 236 -0.13 -7.29 -14.74
CA LYS A 236 -0.33 -7.90 -13.44
C LYS A 236 0.93 -7.69 -12.61
N ILE A 237 0.75 -7.52 -11.30
CA ILE A 237 1.82 -7.41 -10.33
C ILE A 237 1.63 -8.59 -9.39
N GLU A 238 2.42 -9.62 -9.59
CA GLU A 238 2.29 -10.89 -8.90
C GLU A 238 3.56 -11.17 -8.10
N LEU A 239 3.41 -11.42 -6.80
CA LEU A 239 4.49 -11.86 -5.93
C LEU A 239 4.47 -13.39 -5.85
N GLU A 240 5.63 -14.02 -6.01
CA GLU A 240 5.79 -15.47 -6.01
C GLU A 240 6.69 -15.92 -4.86
N ASN A 241 6.63 -17.21 -4.50
CA ASN A 241 7.52 -17.86 -3.53
C ASN A 241 7.68 -17.09 -2.21
N ILE A 242 6.58 -16.52 -1.70
CA ILE A 242 6.59 -15.71 -0.48
C ILE A 242 6.87 -16.59 0.73
N GLU A 243 7.93 -16.27 1.46
CA GLU A 243 8.26 -16.84 2.77
C GLU A 243 8.37 -15.72 3.80
N VAL A 244 7.88 -15.96 5.01
CA VAL A 244 7.97 -15.04 6.14
C VAL A 244 8.58 -15.79 7.32
N LYS A 245 9.61 -15.22 7.96
CA LYS A 245 10.37 -15.81 9.08
C LYS A 245 10.41 -14.88 10.27
#